data_AF-L9JBG8-F1
#
_entry.id   AF-L9JBG8-F1
#
_cell.length_a   1.000
_cell.length_b   1.000
_cell.length_c   1.000
_cell.angle_alpha   90.00
_cell.angle_beta   90.00
_cell.angle_gamma   90.00
#
_symmetry.space_group_name_H-M   'P 1'
#
loop_
_entity.id
_entity.type
_entity.pdbx_description
1 polymer ?
#
loop_
_entity_poly.entity_id
_entity_poly.type
_entity_poly.pdbx_seq_one_letter_code
_entity_poly.pdbx_strand_id
1 'polypeptide(L)'
;MSVKPKSFFTKMMLKEMKETPSPLKYGSKPKALKAKKAVLKGIHSQRKKKNLHITHFQQLKTSWLQRQLREDKLDHYAIIKFPLTTEPAMKKTEDNNTLVFIVDVKANNHEIT
;
A
#
# COMPACT_ATOMS: atom_id res chain seq x y z
N MET A 1 -25.03 -41.04 -63.45
CA MET A 1 -23.79 -41.05 -62.66
C MET A 1 -22.63 -40.99 -63.63
N SER A 2 -21.84 -39.90 -63.66
CA SER A 2 -20.66 -39.81 -64.52
C SER A 2 -19.52 -39.17 -63.73
N VAL A 3 -18.49 -39.98 -63.50
CA VAL A 3 -17.38 -39.73 -62.58
C VAL A 3 -16.28 -38.96 -63.31
N LYS A 4 -15.88 -37.80 -62.79
CA LYS A 4 -14.66 -37.08 -63.24
C LYS A 4 -13.44 -37.67 -62.51
N PRO A 5 -12.37 -38.10 -63.20
CA PRO A 5 -11.15 -38.50 -62.51
C PRO A 5 -10.35 -37.25 -62.07
N LYS A 6 -10.23 -37.05 -60.76
CA LYS A 6 -9.24 -36.18 -60.11
C LYS A 6 -8.27 -37.10 -59.37
N SER A 7 -6.96 -36.99 -59.61
CA SER A 7 -5.91 -37.05 -58.55
C SER A 7 -4.51 -37.48 -59.02
N PHE A 8 -4.31 -37.98 -60.24
CA PHE A 8 -3.00 -38.56 -60.57
C PHE A 8 -1.93 -37.58 -61.07
N PHE A 9 -2.32 -36.42 -61.62
CA PHE A 9 -1.34 -35.52 -62.26
C PHE A 9 -0.59 -34.60 -61.29
N THR A 10 -1.15 -34.31 -60.10
CA THR A 10 -0.54 -33.37 -59.14
C THR A 10 0.50 -34.01 -58.22
N LYS A 11 0.67 -35.33 -58.24
CA LYS A 11 1.57 -36.05 -57.32
C LYS A 11 3.04 -36.08 -57.78
N MET A 12 3.33 -35.78 -59.04
CA MET A 12 4.70 -35.80 -59.57
C MET A 12 5.47 -34.47 -59.49
N MET A 13 4.83 -33.35 -59.13
CA MET A 13 5.49 -32.03 -59.20
C MET A 13 6.10 -31.53 -57.88
N LEU A 14 6.01 -32.28 -56.78
CA LEU A 14 6.51 -31.88 -55.45
C LEU A 14 7.72 -32.70 -54.98
N LYS A 15 8.53 -33.17 -55.92
CA LYS A 15 9.80 -33.84 -55.60
C LYS A 15 10.87 -33.41 -56.59
N GLU A 16 11.38 -32.19 -56.41
CA GLU A 16 12.76 -31.81 -56.68
C GLU A 16 12.96 -30.32 -56.48
N MET A 17 13.72 -29.97 -55.43
CA MET A 17 14.69 -28.87 -55.35
C MET A 17 15.09 -28.69 -53.87
N LYS A 18 16.20 -29.35 -53.51
CA LYS A 18 17.02 -29.02 -52.35
C LYS A 18 18.03 -27.96 -52.80
N GLU A 19 18.23 -26.92 -52.00
CA GLU A 19 19.55 -26.30 -51.74
C GLU A 19 19.45 -25.26 -50.61
N THR A 20 20.44 -25.26 -49.73
CA THR A 20 20.51 -24.54 -48.44
C THR A 20 21.16 -23.16 -48.53
N PRO A 21 20.78 -22.21 -47.65
CA PRO A 21 21.74 -21.32 -47.02
C PRO A 21 21.81 -21.58 -45.50
N SER A 22 23.03 -21.60 -44.99
CA SER A 22 23.44 -21.90 -43.61
C SER A 22 22.77 -21.01 -42.54
N PRO A 23 22.35 -21.57 -41.38
CA PRO A 23 21.72 -20.77 -40.34
C PRO A 23 22.77 -20.11 -39.43
N LEU A 24 23.00 -18.82 -39.65
CA LEU A 24 23.74 -17.97 -38.72
C LEU A 24 23.04 -17.94 -37.34
N LYS A 25 23.80 -18.33 -36.30
CA LYS A 25 23.60 -18.08 -34.86
C LYS A 25 22.25 -18.53 -34.27
N TYR A 26 22.17 -19.83 -33.98
CA TYR A 26 21.09 -20.50 -33.24
C TYR A 26 21.12 -20.22 -31.71
N GLY A 27 21.19 -18.96 -31.30
CA GLY A 27 21.18 -18.57 -29.88
C GLY A 27 20.28 -17.38 -29.53
N SER A 28 19.68 -16.75 -30.54
CA SER A 28 18.93 -15.50 -30.38
C SER A 28 17.42 -15.67 -30.39
N LYS A 29 16.89 -16.75 -31.00
CA LYS A 29 15.45 -16.96 -31.16
C LYS A 29 14.64 -16.86 -29.85
N PRO A 30 15.00 -17.53 -28.74
CA PRO A 30 14.22 -17.42 -27.50
C PRO A 30 14.36 -16.05 -26.83
N LYS A 31 15.55 -15.43 -26.92
CA LYS A 31 15.81 -14.09 -26.35
C LYS A 31 15.05 -13.02 -27.12
N ALA A 32 15.04 -13.09 -28.45
CA ALA A 32 14.28 -12.21 -29.33
C ALA A 32 12.76 -12.35 -29.11
N LEU A 33 12.26 -13.58 -28.97
CA LEU A 33 10.84 -13.83 -28.66
C LEU A 33 10.46 -13.30 -27.27
N LYS A 34 11.33 -13.43 -26.27
CA LYS A 34 11.12 -12.89 -24.92
C LYS A 34 11.14 -11.35 -24.92
N ALA A 35 12.09 -10.74 -25.63
CA ALA A 35 12.16 -9.29 -25.81
C ALA A 35 10.90 -8.75 -26.50
N LYS A 36 10.45 -9.38 -27.60
CA LYS A 36 9.21 -9.02 -28.29
C LYS A 36 7.99 -9.09 -27.36
N LYS A 37 7.88 -10.14 -26.54
CA LYS A 37 6.80 -10.30 -25.56
C LYS A 37 6.86 -9.27 -24.42
N ALA A 38 8.07 -8.90 -23.98
CA ALA A 38 8.28 -7.90 -22.95
C ALA A 38 7.91 -6.48 -23.43
N VAL A 39 8.25 -6.14 -24.67
CA VAL A 39 7.85 -4.88 -25.31
C VAL A 39 6.32 -4.79 -25.44
N LEU A 40 5.65 -5.88 -25.84
CA LEU A 40 4.19 -5.90 -25.99
C LEU A 40 3.44 -5.83 -24.65
N LYS A 41 3.94 -6.46 -23.58
CA LYS A 41 3.28 -6.45 -22.26
C LYS A 41 3.58 -5.20 -21.42
N GLY A 42 4.71 -4.54 -21.68
CA GLY A 42 5.16 -3.37 -20.92
C GLY A 42 5.45 -3.66 -19.44
N ILE A 43 5.98 -2.66 -18.74
CA ILE A 43 6.40 -2.75 -17.32
C ILE A 43 5.19 -2.94 -16.38
N HIS A 44 4.00 -2.48 -16.80
CA HIS A 44 2.77 -2.56 -16.02
C HIS A 44 1.73 -3.48 -16.71
N SER A 45 2.05 -4.77 -16.77
CA SER A 45 1.27 -5.76 -17.54
C SER A 45 -0.05 -6.23 -16.90
N GLN A 46 -0.27 -5.94 -15.62
CA GLN A 46 -1.38 -6.49 -14.82
C GLN A 46 -2.50 -5.47 -14.54
N ARG A 47 -2.52 -4.30 -15.21
CA ARG A 47 -3.59 -3.32 -14.99
C ARG A 47 -4.85 -3.72 -15.75
N LYS A 48 -5.72 -4.50 -15.11
CA LYS A 48 -7.07 -4.74 -15.64
C LYS A 48 -7.91 -3.48 -15.45
N LYS A 49 -8.49 -2.98 -16.54
CA LYS A 49 -9.49 -1.89 -16.48
C LYS A 49 -10.73 -2.41 -15.77
N LYS A 50 -11.23 -1.69 -14.76
CA LYS A 50 -12.53 -2.01 -14.13
C LYS A 50 -13.65 -1.58 -15.08
N ASN A 51 -14.46 -2.53 -15.53
CA ASN A 51 -15.68 -2.24 -16.28
C ASN A 51 -16.80 -1.97 -15.26
N LEU A 52 -17.37 -0.76 -15.29
CA LEU A 52 -18.47 -0.36 -14.41
C LEU A 52 -19.78 -0.47 -15.21
N HIS A 53 -20.69 -1.35 -14.78
CA HIS A 53 -22.03 -1.51 -15.37
C HIS A 53 -23.10 -0.72 -14.58
N ILE A 54 -22.75 0.48 -14.12
CA ILE A 54 -23.58 1.30 -13.21
C ILE A 54 -23.99 2.58 -13.95
N THR A 55 -25.26 2.96 -13.88
CA THR A 55 -25.80 4.17 -14.56
C THR A 55 -25.49 5.47 -13.81
N HIS A 56 -25.31 5.39 -12.49
CA HIS A 56 -24.96 6.52 -11.62
C HIS A 56 -23.57 6.32 -11.00
N PHE A 57 -22.81 7.41 -10.91
CA PHE A 57 -21.45 7.40 -10.35
C PHE A 57 -21.50 7.44 -8.82
N GLN A 58 -20.87 6.47 -8.16
CA GLN A 58 -20.73 6.44 -6.70
C GLN A 58 -19.44 7.14 -6.28
N GLN A 59 -19.52 8.00 -5.26
CA GLN A 59 -18.34 8.64 -4.69
C GLN A 59 -17.39 7.57 -4.13
N LEU A 60 -16.13 7.63 -4.57
CA LEU A 60 -15.09 6.74 -4.06
C LEU A 60 -14.81 7.09 -2.60
N LYS A 61 -14.76 6.07 -1.74
CA LYS A 61 -14.36 6.23 -0.34
C LYS A 61 -12.87 6.53 -0.28
N THR A 62 -12.55 7.78 0.02
CA THR A 62 -11.19 8.21 0.35
C THR A 62 -10.90 7.90 1.82
N SER A 63 -9.67 7.52 2.15
CA SER A 63 -9.25 7.36 3.54
C SER A 63 -9.19 8.73 4.22
N TRP A 64 -9.86 8.87 5.36
CA TRP A 64 -9.77 10.05 6.20
C TRP A 64 -8.53 9.90 7.07
N LEU A 65 -7.57 10.82 6.92
CA LEU A 65 -6.41 10.84 7.82
C LEU A 65 -6.90 11.25 9.21
N GLN A 66 -6.57 10.43 10.22
CA GLN A 66 -6.81 10.82 11.59
C GLN A 66 -5.97 12.05 11.92
N ARG A 67 -6.62 13.03 12.54
CA ARG A 67 -5.95 14.22 13.05
C ARG A 67 -4.98 13.78 14.16
N GLN A 68 -3.75 14.32 14.12
CA GLN A 68 -2.78 14.08 15.18
C GLN A 68 -3.36 14.51 16.53
N LEU A 69 -3.13 13.67 17.54
CA LEU A 69 -3.50 13.95 18.92
C LEU A 69 -2.76 15.20 19.39
N ARG A 70 -3.50 16.12 20.01
CA ARG A 70 -2.91 17.27 20.68
C ARG A 70 -2.41 16.78 22.02
N GLU A 71 -1.17 17.11 22.36
CA GLU A 71 -0.64 16.79 23.69
C GLU A 71 -1.25 17.69 24.74
N ASP A 72 -1.60 17.09 25.88
CA ASP A 72 -2.07 17.82 27.04
C ASP A 72 -0.90 18.58 27.65
N LYS A 73 -1.10 19.88 27.82
CA LYS A 73 -0.05 20.79 28.32
C LYS A 73 0.11 20.74 29.83
N LEU A 74 -0.85 20.13 30.54
CA LEU A 74 -0.84 19.98 31.98
C LEU A 74 -0.34 18.57 32.30
N ASP A 75 0.98 18.43 32.34
CA ASP A 75 1.62 17.24 32.87
C ASP A 75 1.68 17.30 34.41
N HIS A 76 2.03 16.19 35.05
CA HIS A 76 2.06 16.10 36.52
C HIS A 76 2.97 17.15 37.18
N TYR A 77 4.06 17.53 36.51
CA TYR A 77 4.99 18.54 36.99
C TYR A 77 4.47 19.97 36.79
N ALA A 78 3.70 20.24 35.74
CA ALA A 78 3.02 21.53 35.60
C ALA A 78 1.88 21.68 36.63
N ILE A 79 1.24 20.59 37.01
CA ILE A 79 0.16 20.57 38.02
C ILE A 79 0.73 20.89 39.41
N ILE A 80 1.68 20.11 39.92
CA ILE A 80 2.22 20.25 41.28
C ILE A 80 3.50 21.10 41.24
N LYS A 81 3.44 22.34 41.74
CA LYS A 81 4.56 23.29 41.62
C LYS A 81 5.56 23.15 42.76
N PHE A 82 5.12 23.28 44.00
CA PHE A 82 5.99 23.15 45.17
C PHE A 82 5.19 22.80 46.43
N PRO A 83 5.81 22.10 47.40
CA PRO A 83 5.22 21.87 48.70
C PRO A 83 5.12 23.18 49.48
N LEU A 84 4.06 23.33 50.27
CA LEU A 84 3.89 24.47 51.15
C LEU A 84 4.54 24.17 52.51
N THR A 85 5.59 24.91 52.83
CA THR A 85 6.44 24.66 54.03
C THR A 85 6.17 25.63 55.19
N THR A 86 4.99 26.26 55.23
CA THR A 86 4.61 27.16 56.34
C THR A 86 4.28 26.35 57.61
N GLU A 87 4.50 26.92 58.79
CA GLU A 87 4.17 26.30 60.10
C GLU A 87 2.77 25.62 60.15
N PRO A 88 1.65 26.26 59.73
CA PRO A 88 0.35 25.60 59.75
C PRO A 88 0.24 24.45 58.74
N ALA A 89 0.98 24.48 57.63
CA ALA A 89 0.98 23.42 56.63
C ALA A 89 1.81 22.22 57.11
N MET A 90 2.95 22.45 57.76
CA MET A 90 3.72 21.41 58.42
C MET A 90 2.90 20.74 59.53
N LYS A 91 2.21 21.52 60.36
CA LYS A 91 1.33 20.99 61.40
C LYS A 91 0.24 20.07 60.84
N LYS A 92 -0.41 20.46 59.73
CA LYS A 92 -1.41 19.61 59.05
C LYS A 92 -0.81 18.33 58.46
N THR A 93 0.48 18.33 58.13
CA THR A 93 1.17 17.15 57.61
C THR A 93 1.33 16.09 58.69
N GLU A 94 1.61 16.52 59.92
CA GLU A 94 1.79 15.64 61.08
C GLU A 94 0.45 15.20 61.68
N ASP A 95 -0.49 16.14 61.88
CA ASP A 95 -1.74 15.86 62.59
C ASP A 95 -2.70 14.98 61.77
N ASN A 96 -2.77 15.20 60.45
CA ASN A 96 -3.80 14.61 59.58
C ASN A 96 -3.24 13.67 58.50
N ASN A 97 -1.93 13.46 58.43
CA ASN A 97 -1.25 12.72 57.36
C ASN A 97 -1.53 13.26 55.94
N THR A 98 -1.67 14.59 55.79
CA THR A 98 -1.94 15.24 54.49
C THR A 98 -0.76 16.06 54.01
N LEU A 99 -0.34 15.90 52.75
CA LEU A 99 0.65 16.78 52.13
C LEU A 99 -0.01 18.03 51.56
N VAL A 100 0.57 19.20 51.80
CA VAL A 100 0.04 20.49 51.32
C VAL A 100 0.91 21.01 50.18
N PHE A 101 0.31 21.22 49.02
CA PHE A 101 0.99 21.70 47.81
C PHE A 101 0.34 22.96 47.26
N ILE A 102 1.13 23.76 46.54
CA ILE A 102 0.64 24.81 45.65
C ILE A 102 0.54 24.25 44.24
N VAL A 103 -0.64 24.40 43.63
CA VAL A 103 -1.04 23.78 42.37
C VAL A 103 -1.34 24.83 41.30
N ASP A 104 -1.30 24.46 40.03
CA ASP A 104 -1.84 25.31 38.95
C ASP A 104 -3.35 25.55 39.10
N VAL A 105 -3.79 26.76 38.74
CA VAL A 105 -5.20 27.21 38.88
C VAL A 105 -6.14 26.40 37.99
N LYS A 106 -5.63 25.82 36.90
CA LYS A 106 -6.43 25.03 35.96
C LYS A 106 -6.60 23.57 36.38
N ALA A 107 -5.85 23.10 37.38
CA ALA A 107 -5.87 21.70 37.77
C ALA A 107 -7.19 21.34 38.44
N ASN A 108 -7.75 20.20 38.05
CA ASN A 108 -8.94 19.64 38.70
C ASN A 108 -8.56 18.72 39.86
N ASN A 109 -9.47 18.52 40.82
CA ASN A 109 -9.22 17.61 41.96
C ASN A 109 -8.88 16.18 41.50
N HIS A 110 -9.47 15.72 40.41
CA HIS A 110 -9.19 14.40 39.83
C HIS A 110 -7.80 14.26 39.19
N GLU A 111 -7.15 15.39 38.85
CA GLU A 111 -5.81 15.39 38.27
C GLU A 111 -4.72 15.47 39.36
N ILE A 112 -5.09 15.95 40.55
CA ILE A 112 -4.22 16.11 41.72
C ILE A 112 -4.15 14.81 42.55
N THR A 113 -5.21 14.00 42.52
CA THR A 113 -5.42 12.82 43.39
C THR A 113 -5.18 11.53 42.62
#